data_AF-A0A820HFY5-F1
#
_entry.id   AF-A0A820HFY5-F1
#
_cell.length_a   1.000
_cell.length_b   1.000
_cell.length_c   1.000
_cell.angle_alpha   90.00
_cell.angle_beta   90.00
_cell.angle_gamma   90.00
#
_symmetry.space_group_name_H-M   'P 1'
#
loop_
_entity.id
_entity.type
_entity.pdbx_description
1 polymer ?
#
loop_
_entity_poly.entity_id
_entity_poly.type
_entity_poly.pdbx_seq_one_letter_code
_entity_poly.pdbx_strand_id
1 'polypeptide(L)'
;AVHETTAISKLYEEEVVKSQFSIQVLANLPLAREIQPGLSHARRLLTPVLPLSSLFDIPDSYQITLKYETFLFYDSLVGRRKRMLLFGSVTQLEILFDSSTILMDGTFSTTPPFFDQVFTIHALKYETSFPCIFGVLPDRKRTTYQHLFKILKGLAVSIVTIFDRRNACADGTTLY
;
A
#
# COMPACT_ATOMS: atom_id res chain seq x y z
N ALA A 1 -6.42 -22.85 -5.45
CA ALA A 1 -5.54 -23.20 -6.57
C ALA A 1 -4.64 -22.00 -6.83
N VAL A 2 -3.32 -22.18 -6.84
CA VAL A 2 -2.37 -21.12 -7.21
C VAL A 2 -2.66 -20.79 -8.68
N HIS A 3 -3.16 -19.59 -8.96
CA HIS A 3 -3.28 -19.13 -10.34
C HIS A 3 -1.88 -19.12 -10.95
N GLU A 4 -1.67 -20.01 -11.90
CA GLU A 4 -0.42 -20.15 -12.63
C GLU A 4 -0.10 -18.81 -13.29
N THR A 5 1.04 -18.22 -12.96
CA THR A 5 1.42 -16.90 -13.49
C THR A 5 1.90 -17.07 -14.93
N THR A 6 1.04 -16.76 -15.90
CA THR A 6 1.39 -16.79 -17.32
C THR A 6 2.33 -15.64 -17.67
N ALA A 7 3.44 -15.94 -18.34
CA ALA A 7 4.38 -14.93 -18.80
C ALA A 7 3.71 -13.95 -19.80
N ILE A 8 4.01 -12.65 -19.66
CA ILE A 8 3.44 -11.59 -20.52
C ILE A 8 3.72 -11.83 -22.01
N SER A 9 4.87 -12.42 -22.36
CA SER A 9 5.19 -12.78 -23.74
C SER A 9 4.20 -13.80 -24.31
N LYS A 10 3.84 -14.80 -23.50
CA LYS A 10 2.88 -15.84 -23.86
C LYS A 10 1.47 -15.27 -24.00
N LEU A 11 1.08 -14.34 -23.13
CA LEU A 11 -0.18 -13.60 -23.26
C LEU A 11 -0.24 -12.76 -24.55
N TYR A 12 0.84 -12.05 -24.89
CA TYR A 12 0.92 -11.29 -26.14
C TYR A 12 0.78 -12.20 -27.36
N GLU A 13 1.51 -13.32 -27.39
CA GLU A 13 1.43 -14.29 -28.49
C GLU A 13 0.03 -14.91 -28.60
N GLU A 14 -0.59 -15.30 -27.49
CA GLU A 14 -1.96 -15.81 -27.44
C GLU A 14 -2.97 -14.79 -27.98
N GLU A 15 -2.86 -13.52 -27.57
CA GLU A 15 -3.76 -12.46 -28.04
C GLU A 15 -3.54 -12.14 -29.52
N VAL A 16 -2.30 -12.15 -30.01
CA VAL A 16 -1.99 -11.99 -31.43
C VAL A 16 -2.59 -13.12 -32.26
N VAL A 17 -2.53 -14.37 -31.77
CA VAL A 17 -3.14 -15.53 -32.42
C VAL A 17 -4.67 -15.46 -32.42
N LYS A 18 -5.28 -15.00 -31.32
CA LYS A 18 -6.75 -14.82 -31.24
C LYS A 18 -7.27 -13.71 -32.14
N SER A 19 -6.48 -12.68 -32.40
CA SER A 19 -6.92 -11.43 -33.02
C SER A 19 -7.20 -11.51 -34.53
N GLN A 20 -7.15 -12.68 -35.18
CA GLN A 20 -7.45 -12.89 -36.61
C GLN A 20 -6.84 -11.82 -37.54
N PHE A 21 -5.60 -11.40 -37.29
CA PHE A 21 -4.93 -10.41 -38.12
C PHE A 21 -4.68 -10.95 -39.54
N SER A 22 -4.66 -10.06 -40.52
CA SER A 22 -4.29 -10.44 -41.89
C SER A 22 -2.82 -10.88 -41.95
N ILE A 23 -2.48 -11.73 -42.93
CA ILE A 23 -1.11 -12.26 -43.11
C ILE A 23 -0.08 -11.13 -43.22
N GLN A 24 -0.44 -10.03 -43.89
CA GLN A 24 0.43 -8.85 -44.03
C GLN A 24 0.68 -8.14 -42.70
N VAL A 25 -0.30 -8.12 -41.78
CA VAL A 25 -0.15 -7.52 -40.46
C VAL A 25 0.67 -8.44 -39.54
N LEU A 26 0.43 -9.75 -39.59
CA LEU A 26 1.20 -10.74 -38.82
C LEU A 26 2.69 -10.73 -39.18
N ALA A 27 3.02 -10.56 -40.46
CA ALA A 27 4.42 -10.48 -40.91
C ALA A 27 5.16 -9.23 -40.42
N ASN A 28 4.43 -8.18 -40.05
CA ASN A 28 5.00 -6.90 -39.59
C ASN A 28 4.88 -6.69 -38.08
N LEU A 29 4.20 -7.60 -37.36
CA LEU A 29 4.08 -7.53 -35.90
C LEU A 29 5.41 -7.93 -35.27
N PRO A 30 5.98 -7.10 -34.38
CA PRO A 30 7.21 -7.44 -33.69
C PRO A 30 6.99 -8.64 -32.76
N LEU A 31 8.03 -9.48 -32.63
CA LEU A 31 8.02 -10.58 -31.67
C LEU A 31 8.01 -10.03 -30.25
N ALA A 32 7.40 -10.75 -29.30
CA ALA A 32 7.35 -10.31 -27.90
C ALA A 32 8.73 -9.96 -27.33
N ARG A 33 9.77 -10.71 -27.72
CA ARG A 33 11.17 -10.48 -27.33
C ARG A 33 11.79 -9.21 -27.93
N GLU A 34 11.27 -8.73 -29.06
CA GLU A 34 11.75 -7.51 -29.73
C GLU A 34 11.12 -6.26 -29.11
N ILE A 35 9.89 -6.40 -28.58
CA ILE A 35 9.17 -5.32 -27.89
C ILE A 35 9.73 -5.11 -26.47
N GLN A 36 10.13 -6.18 -25.78
CA GLN A 36 10.57 -6.12 -24.39
C GLN A 36 11.70 -5.12 -24.11
N PRO A 37 12.78 -5.05 -24.90
CA PRO A 37 13.83 -4.04 -24.72
C PRO A 37 13.31 -2.62 -24.88
N GLY A 38 12.46 -2.37 -25.88
CA GLY A 38 11.85 -1.06 -26.12
C GLY A 38 10.95 -0.62 -24.97
N LEU A 39 10.10 -1.52 -24.46
CA LEU A 39 9.27 -1.26 -23.28
C LEU A 39 10.11 -1.04 -22.02
N SER A 40 11.17 -1.83 -21.83
CA SER A 40 12.07 -1.69 -20.68
C SER A 40 12.84 -0.37 -20.74
N HIS A 41 13.28 0.04 -21.93
CA HIS A 41 13.93 1.32 -22.17
C HIS A 41 12.97 2.49 -21.92
N ALA A 42 11.76 2.46 -22.49
CA ALA A 42 10.74 3.47 -22.26
C ALA A 42 10.37 3.59 -20.77
N ARG A 43 10.22 2.46 -20.07
CA ARG A 43 10.01 2.44 -18.61
C ARG A 43 11.18 3.05 -17.87
N ARG A 44 12.42 2.71 -18.25
CA ARG A 44 13.64 3.25 -17.62
C ARG A 44 13.76 4.76 -17.79
N LEU A 45 13.37 5.32 -18.94
CA LEU A 45 13.31 6.77 -19.14
C LEU A 45 12.33 7.49 -18.18
N LEU A 46 11.30 6.77 -17.71
CA LEU A 46 10.30 7.27 -16.76
C LEU A 46 10.56 6.83 -15.32
N THR A 47 11.55 5.98 -15.09
CA THR A 47 11.84 5.45 -13.74
C THR A 47 12.78 6.43 -13.04
N PRO A 48 12.35 7.05 -11.93
CA PRO A 48 13.21 7.94 -11.18
C PRO A 48 14.43 7.19 -10.64
N VAL A 49 15.55 7.90 -10.52
CA VAL A 49 16.76 7.36 -9.90
C VAL A 49 16.41 6.94 -8.47
N LEU A 50 16.80 5.72 -8.10
CA LEU A 50 16.59 5.23 -6.74
C LEU A 50 17.32 6.14 -5.73
N PRO A 51 16.69 6.45 -4.59
CA PRO A 51 17.32 7.30 -3.59
C PRO A 51 18.57 6.61 -3.02
N LEU A 52 19.52 7.40 -2.48
CA LEU A 52 20.77 6.89 -1.91
C LEU A 52 20.60 6.34 -0.48
N SER A 53 19.47 6.62 0.17
CA SER A 53 19.13 6.15 1.51
C SER A 53 17.62 6.12 1.72
N SER A 54 17.17 5.59 2.85
CA SER A 54 15.75 5.64 3.27
C SER A 54 15.26 7.05 3.65
N LEU A 55 16.15 8.04 3.77
CA LEU A 55 15.84 9.43 4.12
C LEU A 55 15.51 10.28 2.88
N PHE A 56 14.62 9.78 2.03
CA PHE A 56 14.12 10.55 0.88
C PHE A 56 12.81 11.25 1.23
N ASP A 57 12.56 12.40 0.63
CA ASP A 57 11.28 13.09 0.82
C ASP A 57 10.16 12.33 0.13
N ILE A 58 9.03 12.16 0.82
CA ILE A 58 7.83 11.57 0.23
C ILE A 58 7.04 12.72 -0.41
N PRO A 59 6.78 12.71 -1.72
CA PRO A 59 5.94 13.70 -2.37
C PRO A 59 4.59 13.88 -1.66
N ASP A 60 4.13 15.12 -1.51
CA ASP A 60 2.87 15.44 -0.81
C ASP A 60 1.67 14.68 -1.37
N SER A 61 1.64 14.44 -2.69
CA SER A 61 0.61 13.67 -3.36
C SER A 61 0.49 12.22 -2.88
N TYR A 62 1.54 11.65 -2.29
CA TYR A 62 1.52 10.31 -1.69
C TYR A 62 1.25 10.33 -0.19
N GLN A 63 1.22 11.51 0.43
CA GLN A 63 0.91 11.66 1.85
C GLN A 63 -0.58 11.88 2.12
N ILE A 64 -1.38 12.12 1.08
CA ILE A 64 -2.81 12.41 1.16
C ILE A 64 -3.65 11.45 0.31
N THR A 65 -4.93 11.29 0.66
CA THR A 65 -5.91 10.57 -0.15
C THR A 65 -6.40 11.45 -1.32
N LEU A 66 -7.15 10.86 -2.25
CA LEU A 66 -7.85 11.61 -3.32
C LEU A 66 -8.89 12.61 -2.79
N LYS A 67 -9.28 12.48 -1.51
CA LYS A 67 -10.17 13.42 -0.81
C LYS A 67 -9.39 14.48 -0.01
N TYR A 68 -8.07 14.58 -0.21
CA TYR A 68 -7.18 15.50 0.50
C TYR A 68 -7.09 15.26 2.02
N GLU A 69 -7.34 14.03 2.46
CA GLU A 69 -7.20 13.64 3.86
C GLU A 69 -5.80 13.08 4.12
N THR A 70 -5.28 13.24 5.33
CA THR A 70 -3.99 12.62 5.72
C THR A 70 -4.05 11.11 5.51
N PHE A 71 -3.05 10.60 4.80
CA PHE A 71 -2.88 9.18 4.54
C PHE A 71 -1.58 8.66 5.14
N LEU A 72 -0.45 9.37 4.99
CA LEU A 72 0.77 9.08 5.73
C LEU A 72 0.65 9.67 7.15
N PHE A 73 0.32 8.83 8.14
CA PHE A 73 0.12 9.30 9.51
C PHE A 73 1.33 9.08 10.42
N TYR A 74 2.31 8.29 9.98
CA TYR A 74 3.55 8.09 10.72
C TYR A 74 4.74 7.98 9.77
N ASP A 75 5.72 8.84 9.98
CA ASP A 75 7.02 8.80 9.33
C ASP A 75 8.09 9.13 10.38
N SER A 76 8.88 8.12 10.77
CA SER A 76 9.92 8.33 11.76
C SER A 76 11.04 7.31 11.69
N LEU A 77 12.19 7.69 12.23
CA LEU A 77 13.32 6.79 12.45
C LEU A 77 13.12 5.95 13.71
N VAL A 78 13.17 4.64 13.56
CA VAL A 78 13.16 3.67 14.65
C VAL A 78 14.52 2.98 14.79
N GLY A 79 14.95 2.77 16.04
CA GLY A 79 16.21 2.11 16.37
C GLY A 79 17.45 2.82 15.80
N ARG A 80 18.31 2.07 15.10
CA ARG A 80 19.58 2.57 14.51
C ARG A 80 19.34 3.35 13.20
N ARG A 81 18.50 4.38 13.23
CA ARG A 81 18.18 5.25 12.08
C ARG A 81 17.53 4.51 10.90
N LYS A 82 16.68 3.52 11.15
CA LYS A 82 15.89 2.92 10.08
C LYS A 82 14.49 3.52 10.04
N ARG A 83 14.03 3.94 8.87
CA ARG A 83 12.74 4.62 8.72
C ARG A 83 11.58 3.63 8.77
N MET A 84 10.49 4.02 9.41
CA MET A 84 9.20 3.31 9.37
C MET A 84 8.16 4.29 8.85
N LEU A 85 7.40 3.85 7.85
CA LEU A 85 6.30 4.61 7.26
C LEU A 85 5.01 3.85 7.51
N LEU A 86 3.98 4.51 8.05
CA LEU A 86 2.64 3.93 8.20
C LEU A 86 1.61 4.80 7.50
N PHE A 87 0.84 4.16 6.64
CA PHE A 87 -0.22 4.76 5.85
C PHE A 87 -1.58 4.20 6.25
N GLY A 88 -2.59 5.05 6.24
CA GLY A 88 -3.99 4.73 6.56
C GLY A 88 -4.77 6.01 6.81
N SER A 89 -5.96 6.13 6.22
CA SER A 89 -6.84 7.26 6.48
C SER A 89 -7.54 7.13 7.83
N VAL A 90 -8.10 8.23 8.33
CA VAL A 90 -8.92 8.23 9.55
C VAL A 90 -10.07 7.22 9.44
N THR A 91 -10.79 7.20 8.31
CA THR A 91 -11.89 6.24 8.08
C THR A 91 -11.40 4.79 8.12
N GLN A 92 -10.23 4.50 7.56
CA GLN A 92 -9.64 3.16 7.60
C GLN A 92 -9.29 2.72 9.02
N LEU A 93 -8.75 3.65 9.83
CA LEU A 93 -8.44 3.40 11.24
C LEU A 93 -9.72 3.21 12.07
N GLU A 94 -10.77 3.98 11.82
CA GLU A 94 -12.08 3.79 12.44
C GLU A 94 -12.64 2.39 12.14
N ILE A 95 -12.62 1.97 10.87
CA ILE A 95 -13.03 0.60 10.48
C ILE A 95 -12.17 -0.46 11.20
N LEU A 96 -10.86 -0.23 11.31
CA LEU A 96 -9.95 -1.16 11.97
C LEU A 96 -10.25 -1.32 13.46
N PHE A 97 -10.48 -0.21 14.17
CA PHE A 97 -10.72 -0.23 15.61
C PHE A 97 -12.14 -0.66 15.99
N ASP A 98 -13.10 -0.52 15.08
CA ASP A 98 -14.47 -1.03 15.22
C ASP A 98 -14.57 -2.54 14.88
N SER A 99 -13.58 -3.09 14.16
CA SER A 99 -13.61 -4.49 13.74
C SER A 99 -13.31 -5.47 14.87
N SER A 100 -14.13 -6.53 14.99
CA SER A 100 -13.87 -7.64 15.92
C SER A 100 -12.73 -8.55 15.45
N THR A 101 -12.46 -8.55 14.14
CA THR A 101 -11.50 -9.46 13.50
C THR A 101 -10.55 -8.67 12.64
N ILE A 102 -9.24 -8.87 12.88
CA ILE A 102 -8.17 -8.24 12.12
C ILE A 102 -7.27 -9.31 11.51
N LEU A 103 -6.89 -9.12 10.25
CA LEU A 103 -5.97 -9.97 9.52
C LEU A 103 -4.69 -9.17 9.28
N MET A 104 -3.54 -9.83 9.35
CA MET A 104 -2.24 -9.19 9.16
C MET A 104 -1.42 -10.04 8.21
N ASP A 105 -0.82 -9.40 7.21
CA ASP A 105 0.06 -10.06 6.26
C ASP A 105 1.29 -9.20 5.96
N GLY A 106 2.40 -9.87 5.72
CA GLY A 106 3.69 -9.26 5.45
C GLY A 106 4.25 -9.73 4.11
N THR A 107 4.29 -8.85 3.11
CA THR A 107 4.78 -9.17 1.78
C THR A 107 6.25 -8.76 1.61
N PHE A 108 7.07 -9.70 1.13
CA PHE A 108 8.52 -9.53 1.00
C PHE A 108 8.98 -9.29 -0.44
N SER A 109 8.29 -9.88 -1.42
CA SER A 109 8.64 -9.85 -2.84
C SER A 109 8.55 -8.46 -3.48
N THR A 110 7.84 -7.54 -2.84
CA THR A 110 7.55 -6.18 -3.34
C THR A 110 8.15 -5.08 -2.46
N THR A 111 9.19 -5.40 -1.70
CA THR A 111 9.74 -4.45 -0.74
C THR A 111 10.55 -3.35 -1.43
N PRO A 112 10.26 -2.06 -1.16
CA PRO A 112 11.06 -0.96 -1.69
C PRO A 112 12.51 -1.04 -1.18
N PRO A 113 13.49 -0.51 -1.93
CA PRO A 113 14.85 -0.35 -1.44
C PRO A 113 14.87 0.29 -0.06
N PHE A 114 15.81 -0.16 0.80
CA PHE A 114 16.02 0.30 2.18
C PHE A 114 15.00 -0.15 3.24
N PHE A 115 13.99 -0.92 2.84
CA PHE A 115 13.05 -1.56 3.75
C PHE A 115 13.14 -3.08 3.61
N ASP A 116 12.66 -3.81 4.62
CA ASP A 116 12.72 -5.29 4.64
C ASP A 116 11.34 -5.93 4.39
N GLN A 117 10.26 -5.15 4.51
CA GLN A 117 8.90 -5.67 4.38
C GLN A 117 7.87 -4.57 4.11
N VAL A 118 6.83 -4.90 3.35
CA VAL A 118 5.55 -4.20 3.39
C VAL A 118 4.57 -5.02 4.24
N PHE A 119 4.05 -4.42 5.29
CA PHE A 119 3.14 -5.03 6.25
C PHE A 119 1.75 -4.44 6.09
N THR A 120 0.72 -5.26 5.99
CA THR A 120 -0.66 -4.80 5.82
C THR A 120 -1.54 -5.32 6.94
N ILE A 121 -2.40 -4.46 7.46
CA ILE A 121 -3.42 -4.82 8.45
C ILE A 121 -4.78 -4.59 7.82
N HIS A 122 -5.61 -5.61 7.86
CA HIS A 122 -6.95 -5.60 7.31
C HIS A 122 -7.98 -5.80 8.42
N ALA A 123 -9.11 -5.12 8.28
CA ALA A 123 -10.29 -5.34 9.09
C ALA A 123 -11.25 -6.26 8.32
N LEU A 124 -11.76 -7.31 8.97
CA LEU A 124 -12.83 -8.11 8.41
C LEU A 124 -14.18 -7.55 8.87
N LYS A 125 -14.91 -6.93 7.94
CA LYS A 125 -16.24 -6.36 8.20
C LYS A 125 -17.19 -6.78 7.09
N TYR A 126 -18.41 -7.19 7.44
CA TYR A 126 -19.41 -7.67 6.45
C TYR A 126 -18.85 -8.77 5.51
N GLU A 127 -18.17 -9.77 6.06
CA GLU A 127 -17.51 -10.86 5.31
C GLU A 127 -16.48 -10.39 4.26
N THR A 128 -16.04 -9.13 4.34
CA THR A 128 -15.12 -8.50 3.39
C THR A 128 -13.88 -8.00 4.13
N SER A 129 -12.70 -8.27 3.55
CA SER A 129 -11.43 -7.79 4.08
C SER A 129 -11.13 -6.40 3.54
N PHE A 130 -11.03 -5.41 4.44
CA PHE A 130 -10.66 -4.04 4.10
C PHE A 130 -9.22 -3.76 4.52
N PRO A 131 -8.31 -3.39 3.59
CA PRO A 131 -6.98 -2.95 3.98
C PRO A 131 -7.08 -1.61 4.69
N CYS A 132 -6.64 -1.57 5.94
CA CYS A 132 -6.74 -0.39 6.79
C CYS A 132 -5.40 0.30 7.01
N ILE A 133 -4.32 -0.48 7.11
CA ILE A 133 -2.98 0.06 7.33
C ILE A 133 -1.99 -0.59 6.38
N PHE A 134 -1.13 0.24 5.82
CA PHE A 134 0.04 -0.19 5.05
C PHE A 134 1.30 0.34 5.75
N GLY A 135 2.13 -0.56 6.26
CA GLY A 135 3.38 -0.24 6.93
C GLY A 135 4.57 -0.62 6.05
N VAL A 136 5.44 0.33 5.74
CA VAL A 136 6.75 0.05 5.12
C VAL A 136 7.77 -0.04 6.25
N LEU A 137 8.19 -1.27 6.56
CA LEU A 137 8.91 -1.58 7.79
C LEU A 137 10.42 -1.78 7.55
N PRO A 138 11.26 -1.29 8.48
CA PRO A 138 12.71 -1.33 8.32
C PRO A 138 13.38 -2.67 8.64
N ASP A 139 12.69 -3.55 9.35
CA ASP A 139 13.08 -4.93 9.61
C ASP A 139 11.91 -5.75 10.18
N ARG A 140 12.13 -7.07 10.27
CA ARG A 140 11.15 -8.06 10.74
C ARG A 140 11.29 -8.34 12.23
N LYS A 141 11.90 -7.44 13.00
CA LYS A 141 12.16 -7.68 14.42
C LYS A 141 10.88 -7.50 15.23
N ARG A 142 10.74 -8.31 16.29
CA ARG A 142 9.69 -8.16 17.29
C ARG A 142 9.57 -6.73 17.82
N THR A 143 10.70 -6.05 18.03
CA THR A 143 10.74 -4.66 18.49
C THR A 143 10.05 -3.69 17.52
N THR A 144 10.19 -3.93 16.21
CA THR A 144 9.61 -3.10 15.16
C THR A 144 8.09 -3.27 15.14
N TYR A 145 7.59 -4.50 15.23
CA TYR A 145 6.15 -4.76 15.37
C TYR A 145 5.57 -4.21 16.68
N GLN A 146 6.28 -4.37 17.80
CA GLN A 146 5.85 -3.78 19.08
C GLN A 146 5.72 -2.27 19.01
N HIS A 147 6.66 -1.60 18.33
CA HIS A 147 6.61 -0.16 18.11
C HIS A 147 5.42 0.23 17.24
N LEU A 148 5.16 -0.49 16.13
CA LEU A 148 3.98 -0.31 15.30
C LEU A 148 2.69 -0.42 16.12
N PHE A 149 2.51 -1.51 16.88
CA PHE A 149 1.29 -1.70 17.68
C PHE A 149 1.15 -0.66 18.79
N LYS A 150 2.24 -0.15 19.35
CA LYS A 150 2.21 0.95 20.32
C LYS A 150 1.65 2.24 19.68
N ILE A 151 2.04 2.55 18.46
CA ILE A 151 1.50 3.69 17.70
C ILE A 151 0.00 3.50 17.48
N LEU A 152 -0.42 2.32 16.99
CA LEU A 152 -1.83 2.04 16.72
C LEU A 152 -2.69 2.12 17.98
N LYS A 153 -2.19 1.61 19.11
CA LYS A 153 -2.88 1.74 20.40
C LYS A 153 -3.07 3.20 20.81
N GLY A 154 -2.06 4.05 20.59
CA GLY A 154 -2.19 5.49 20.85
C GLY A 154 -3.22 6.18 19.96
N LEU A 155 -3.29 5.78 18.69
CA LEU A 155 -4.30 6.28 17.76
C LEU A 155 -5.71 5.85 18.14
N ALA A 156 -5.90 4.59 18.54
CA ALA A 156 -7.21 4.08 18.99
C ALA A 156 -7.77 4.91 20.16
N VAL A 157 -6.94 5.20 21.17
CA VAL A 157 -7.35 6.04 22.31
C VAL A 157 -7.75 7.43 21.85
N SER A 158 -7.00 8.01 20.91
CA SER A 158 -7.27 9.35 20.36
C SER A 158 -8.59 9.38 19.59
N ILE A 159 -8.86 8.37 18.74
CA ILE A 159 -10.08 8.27 17.94
C ILE A 159 -11.31 8.03 18.81
N VAL A 160 -11.24 7.12 19.78
CA VAL A 160 -12.34 6.89 20.74
C VAL A 160 -12.68 8.18 21.50
N THR A 161 -11.67 8.90 21.97
CA THR A 161 -11.87 10.19 22.66
C THR A 161 -12.54 11.24 21.76
N ILE A 162 -12.18 11.27 20.47
CA ILE A 162 -12.80 12.19 19.50
C ILE A 162 -14.26 11.77 19.24
N PHE A 163 -14.54 10.48 19.10
CA PHE A 163 -15.88 9.95 18.89
C PHE A 163 -16.79 10.25 20.09
N ASP A 164 -16.30 10.01 21.31
CA ASP A 164 -17.01 10.36 22.55
C ASP A 164 -17.34 11.86 22.61
N ARG A 165 -16.39 12.73 22.23
CA ARG A 165 -16.63 14.19 22.17
C ARG A 165 -17.64 14.58 21.09
N ARG A 166 -17.60 13.95 19.91
CA ARG A 166 -18.55 14.23 18.82
C ARG A 166 -19.96 13.79 19.19
N ASN A 167 -20.11 12.65 19.86
CA ASN A 167 -21.40 12.18 20.37
C ASN A 167 -21.92 13.06 21.51
N ALA A 168 -21.05 13.46 22.44
CA ALA A 168 -21.41 14.39 23.51
C ALA A 168 -21.86 15.77 23.00
N CYS A 169 -21.34 16.23 21.86
CA CYS A 169 -21.80 17.46 21.21
C CYS A 169 -23.05 17.29 20.32
N ALA A 170 -23.34 16.07 19.87
CA ALA A 170 -24.52 15.76 19.05
C ALA A 170 -25.78 15.55 19.90
N ASP A 171 -25.61 15.10 21.15
CA ASP A 171 -26.67 15.07 22.15
C ASP A 171 -26.84 16.47 22.75
N GLY A 172 -27.48 17.37 22.00
CA GLY A 172 -27.83 18.73 22.39
C GLY A 172 -28.83 18.82 23.55
N THR A 173 -28.54 18.20 24.68
CA THR A 173 -29.25 18.36 25.95
C THR A 173 -28.27 18.59 27.09
N THR A 174 -27.71 19.79 27.17
CA THR A 174 -27.55 20.45 28.46
C THR A 174 -27.84 21.93 28.28
N LEU A 175 -29.11 22.26 28.49
CA LEU A 175 -29.55 23.58 28.91
C LEU A 175 -29.08 23.79 30.37
N TYR A 176 -28.59 25.00 30.63
CA TYR A 176 -28.18 25.62 31.90
C TYR A 176 -26.81 25.23 32.48
#